data_AF-A0A7V9FYK4-F1
#
_entry.id   AF-A0A7V9FYK4-F1
#
_cell.length_a   1.000
_cell.length_b   1.000
_cell.length_c   1.000
_cell.angle_alpha   90.00
_cell.angle_beta   90.00
_cell.angle_gamma   90.00
#
_symmetry.space_group_name_H-M   'P 1'
#
loop_
_entity.id
_entity.type
_entity.pdbx_description
1 polymer ?
#
loop_
_entity_poly.entity_id
_entity_poly.type
_entity_poly.pdbx_seq_one_letter_code
_entity_poly.pdbx_strand_id
1 'polypeptide(L)'
;MKLKVMLGMLVALLAVPAMALAGDDSQSDRASAAESCTALRTSMGATLFTQTYGTNGSKANAFGKCVSQHSSKEAANRAQAAKSCASEQADAGFAAAHGGKSFAQAYGNGPKGKNAMQRCMQAKLKESRTEQREDTVKAARSCKAERTSMGESAFKAKWGNRSNAFGKCVSAHSKAKND
;
A
#
# COMPACT_ATOMS: atom_id res chain seq x y z
N MET A 1 -36.05 61.00 16.11
CA MET A 1 -34.84 61.83 15.90
C MET A 1 -33.71 60.93 15.41
N LYS A 2 -33.14 61.27 14.23
CA LYS A 2 -31.73 61.12 13.80
C LYS A 2 -31.08 59.71 13.94
N LEU A 3 -30.93 58.85 12.92
CA LEU A 3 -30.23 58.92 11.62
C LEU A 3 -28.73 58.52 11.69
N LYS A 4 -28.33 57.65 10.73
CA LYS A 4 -26.96 57.29 10.23
C LYS A 4 -26.21 56.21 11.05
N VAL A 5 -25.51 55.21 10.49
CA VAL A 5 -24.74 55.08 9.22
C VAL A 5 -24.72 53.61 8.74
N MET A 6 -24.92 53.40 7.44
CA MET A 6 -24.49 52.23 6.66
C MET A 6 -22.99 52.32 6.37
N LEU A 7 -22.22 51.25 6.64
CA LEU A 7 -20.90 50.93 6.05
C LEU A 7 -20.53 49.54 6.64
N GLY A 8 -20.21 48.47 5.94
CA GLY A 8 -19.59 48.29 4.64
C GLY A 8 -18.44 47.28 4.83
N MET A 9 -18.57 46.09 4.23
CA MET A 9 -17.48 45.26 3.67
C MET A 9 -16.34 44.77 4.59
N LEU A 10 -16.25 43.44 4.80
CA LEU A 10 -15.16 42.57 4.33
C LEU A 10 -15.31 41.16 4.92
N VAL A 11 -16.00 40.27 4.19
CA VAL A 11 -15.77 38.83 4.35
C VAL A 11 -14.50 38.54 3.56
N ALA A 12 -13.36 38.53 4.24
CA ALA A 12 -12.14 37.96 3.68
C ALA A 12 -12.36 36.44 3.60
N LEU A 13 -12.85 35.97 2.45
CA LEU A 13 -12.67 34.58 2.04
C LEU A 13 -11.16 34.36 2.01
N LEU A 14 -10.62 33.71 3.04
CA LEU A 14 -9.30 33.11 2.97
C LEU A 14 -9.37 32.01 1.91
N ALA A 15 -9.02 32.38 0.68
CA ALA A 15 -8.58 31.42 -0.32
C ALA A 15 -7.35 30.74 0.27
N VAL A 16 -7.57 29.60 0.95
CA VAL A 16 -6.50 28.68 1.27
C VAL A 16 -5.92 28.28 -0.08
N PRO A 17 -4.66 28.63 -0.40
CA PRO A 17 -4.05 28.08 -1.58
C PRO A 17 -4.05 26.57 -1.37
N ALA A 18 -4.77 25.86 -2.23
CA ALA A 18 -4.63 24.43 -2.41
C ALA A 18 -3.23 24.18 -2.98
N MET A 19 -2.21 24.37 -2.15
CA MET A 19 -0.85 23.98 -2.46
C MET A 19 -0.88 22.45 -2.53
N ALA A 20 -0.64 21.96 -3.73
CA ALA A 20 -0.64 20.55 -4.06
C ALA A 20 0.30 19.78 -3.12
N LEU A 21 -0.27 19.08 -2.14
CA LEU A 21 0.40 18.05 -1.31
C LEU A 21 0.72 16.77 -2.10
N ALA A 22 0.69 16.81 -3.44
CA ALA A 22 0.88 15.64 -4.29
C ALA A 22 2.35 15.17 -4.40
N GLY A 23 3.32 15.97 -3.92
CA GLY A 23 4.75 15.67 -4.02
C GLY A 23 5.29 14.71 -2.96
N ASP A 24 5.02 14.99 -1.68
CA ASP A 24 5.57 14.25 -0.53
C ASP A 24 5.01 12.82 -0.41
N ASP A 25 3.71 12.66 -0.71
CA ASP A 25 3.05 11.36 -0.63
C ASP A 25 3.60 10.38 -1.69
N SER A 26 3.89 10.86 -2.90
CA SER A 26 4.46 10.04 -3.97
C SER A 26 5.89 9.57 -3.68
N GLN A 27 6.69 10.43 -3.03
CA GLN A 27 8.06 10.08 -2.67
C GLN A 27 8.11 9.09 -1.49
N SER A 28 7.26 9.29 -0.47
CA SER A 28 7.15 8.37 0.66
C SER A 28 6.58 7.00 0.26
N ASP A 29 5.66 6.95 -0.71
CA ASP A 29 5.15 5.71 -1.31
C ASP A 29 6.26 4.95 -2.03
N ARG A 30 7.09 5.64 -2.82
CA ARG A 30 8.23 5.01 -3.51
C ARG A 30 9.27 4.47 -2.53
N ALA A 31 9.57 5.20 -1.46
CA ALA A 31 10.50 4.74 -0.42
C ALA A 31 9.95 3.48 0.28
N SER A 32 8.68 3.51 0.67
CA SER A 32 7.97 2.36 1.23
C SER A 32 7.94 1.16 0.29
N ALA A 33 7.67 1.39 -0.99
CA ALA A 33 7.68 0.35 -2.01
C ALA A 33 9.08 -0.24 -2.21
N ALA A 34 10.14 0.56 -2.12
CA ALA A 34 11.52 0.07 -2.18
C ALA A 34 11.87 -0.84 -0.99
N GLU A 35 11.39 -0.50 0.21
CA GLU A 35 11.52 -1.35 1.39
C GLU A 35 10.76 -2.68 1.21
N SER A 36 9.48 -2.61 0.80
CA SER A 36 8.65 -3.79 0.48
C SER A 36 9.32 -4.68 -0.58
N CYS A 37 9.88 -4.09 -1.64
CA CYS A 37 10.60 -4.79 -2.70
C CYS A 37 11.92 -5.43 -2.22
N THR A 38 12.62 -4.79 -1.30
CA THR A 38 13.81 -5.36 -0.66
C THR A 38 13.42 -6.59 0.18
N ALA A 39 12.38 -6.46 1.01
CA ALA A 39 11.85 -7.57 1.80
C ALA A 39 11.36 -8.74 0.93
N LEU A 40 10.69 -8.45 -0.19
CA LEU A 40 10.28 -9.45 -1.17
C LEU A 40 11.47 -10.17 -1.79
N ARG A 41 12.50 -9.43 -2.24
CA ARG A 41 13.72 -10.01 -2.81
C ARG A 41 14.42 -10.93 -1.82
N THR A 42 14.50 -10.54 -0.55
CA THR A 42 15.04 -11.39 0.52
C THR A 42 14.19 -12.63 0.74
N SER A 43 12.86 -12.49 0.79
CA SER A 43 11.94 -13.59 1.12
C SER A 43 11.83 -14.67 0.04
N MET A 44 11.95 -14.30 -1.23
CA MET A 44 11.83 -15.24 -2.35
C MET A 44 13.17 -15.59 -3.03
N GLY A 45 14.23 -14.85 -2.71
CA GLY A 45 15.54 -14.97 -3.35
C GLY A 45 15.64 -14.19 -4.67
N ALA A 46 16.85 -13.76 -5.01
CA ALA A 46 17.12 -12.90 -6.17
C ALA A 46 16.65 -13.51 -7.49
N THR A 47 16.86 -14.81 -7.70
CA THR A 47 16.48 -15.51 -8.93
C THR A 47 14.98 -15.54 -9.14
N LEU A 48 14.19 -15.81 -8.10
CA LEU A 48 12.73 -15.81 -8.22
C LEU A 48 12.21 -14.38 -8.36
N PHE A 49 12.80 -13.43 -7.64
CA PHE A 49 12.47 -12.01 -7.75
C PHE A 49 12.66 -11.45 -9.17
N THR A 50 13.79 -11.74 -9.83
CA THR A 50 14.04 -11.30 -11.21
C THR A 50 13.10 -11.96 -12.22
N GLN A 51 12.61 -13.17 -11.94
CA GLN A 51 11.59 -13.82 -12.76
C GLN A 51 10.21 -13.19 -12.58
N THR A 52 9.86 -12.81 -11.34
CA THR A 52 8.62 -12.12 -11.01
C THR A 52 8.53 -10.74 -11.66
N TYR A 53 9.59 -9.93 -11.54
CA TYR A 53 9.51 -8.51 -11.90
C TYR A 53 10.33 -8.11 -13.15
N GLY A 54 11.31 -8.90 -13.56
CA GLY A 54 12.18 -8.58 -14.68
C GLY A 54 11.52 -8.83 -16.03
N THR A 55 11.38 -7.78 -16.83
CA THR A 55 10.65 -7.83 -18.11
C THR A 55 11.52 -7.63 -19.35
N ASN A 56 12.74 -7.08 -19.20
CA ASN A 56 13.68 -6.93 -20.33
C ASN A 56 14.56 -8.17 -20.50
N GLY A 57 15.34 -8.24 -21.59
CA GLY A 57 16.17 -9.41 -21.93
C GLY A 57 17.17 -9.80 -20.83
N SER A 58 17.78 -8.81 -20.16
CA SER A 58 18.71 -9.04 -19.04
C SER A 58 18.04 -9.17 -17.67
N LYS A 59 16.73 -8.95 -17.58
CA LYS A 59 15.93 -8.86 -16.34
C LYS A 59 16.44 -7.86 -15.28
N ALA A 60 17.38 -6.98 -15.65
CA ALA A 60 18.00 -6.02 -14.74
C ALA A 60 17.01 -4.97 -14.22
N ASN A 61 15.90 -4.75 -14.93
CA ASN A 61 14.87 -3.79 -14.53
C ASN A 61 13.92 -4.30 -13.42
N ALA A 62 14.14 -5.50 -12.88
CA ALA A 62 13.25 -6.15 -11.93
C ALA A 62 12.96 -5.28 -10.69
N PHE A 63 13.99 -4.69 -10.08
CA PHE A 63 13.78 -3.90 -8.86
C PHE A 63 12.96 -2.62 -9.15
N GLY A 64 13.30 -1.88 -10.20
CA GLY A 64 12.53 -0.70 -10.61
C GLY A 64 11.07 -1.05 -10.96
N LYS A 65 10.84 -2.18 -11.63
CA LYS A 65 9.48 -2.66 -11.92
C LYS A 65 8.71 -3.10 -10.68
N CYS A 66 9.40 -3.66 -9.68
CA CYS A 66 8.80 -3.95 -8.39
C CYS A 66 8.36 -2.64 -7.70
N VAL A 67 9.25 -1.66 -7.61
CA VAL A 67 8.97 -0.37 -6.94
C VAL A 67 7.82 0.36 -7.62
N SER A 68 7.79 0.45 -8.95
CA SER A 68 6.67 1.05 -9.67
C SER A 68 5.33 0.38 -9.37
N GLN A 69 5.29 -0.95 -9.31
CA GLN A 69 4.05 -1.68 -9.03
C GLN A 69 3.59 -1.51 -7.58
N HIS A 70 4.53 -1.53 -6.63
CA HIS A 70 4.21 -1.39 -5.22
C HIS A 70 3.93 0.04 -4.80
N SER A 71 4.48 1.07 -5.47
CA SER A 71 4.20 2.47 -5.11
C SER A 71 2.71 2.80 -5.18
N SER A 72 2.01 2.33 -6.21
CA SER A 72 0.56 2.49 -6.32
C SER A 72 -0.21 1.70 -5.24
N LYS A 73 0.31 0.54 -4.83
CA LYS A 73 -0.27 -0.25 -3.73
C LYS A 73 -0.06 0.43 -2.39
N GLU A 74 1.10 1.00 -2.13
CA GLU A 74 1.38 1.76 -0.91
C GLU A 74 0.42 2.95 -0.78
N ALA A 75 0.19 3.70 -1.87
CA ALA A 75 -0.76 4.79 -1.88
C ALA A 75 -2.19 4.32 -1.50
N ALA A 76 -2.63 3.22 -2.12
CA ALA A 76 -3.94 2.61 -1.82
C ALA A 76 -4.02 2.09 -0.37
N ASN A 77 -2.97 1.42 0.11
CA ASN A 77 -2.88 0.91 1.47
C ASN A 77 -2.93 2.04 2.50
N ARG A 78 -2.26 3.18 2.24
CA ARG A 78 -2.33 4.35 3.14
C ARG A 78 -3.74 4.92 3.20
N ALA A 79 -4.40 5.09 2.05
CA ALA A 79 -5.78 5.57 2.00
C ALA A 79 -6.72 4.62 2.76
N GLN A 80 -6.57 3.32 2.56
CA GLN A 80 -7.36 2.31 3.26
C GLN A 80 -7.06 2.26 4.76
N ALA A 81 -5.79 2.39 5.16
CA ALA A 81 -5.39 2.45 6.56
C ALA A 81 -5.97 3.68 7.25
N ALA A 82 -5.89 4.85 6.62
CA ALA A 82 -6.47 6.08 7.14
C ALA A 82 -7.99 5.94 7.33
N LYS A 83 -8.70 5.41 6.32
CA LYS A 83 -10.14 5.15 6.39
C LYS A 83 -10.49 4.16 7.51
N SER A 84 -9.76 3.06 7.61
CA SER A 84 -10.01 2.02 8.62
C SER A 84 -9.79 2.57 10.03
N CYS A 85 -8.69 3.30 10.25
CA CYS A 85 -8.39 3.92 11.54
C CYS A 85 -9.38 5.03 11.92
N ALA A 86 -9.87 5.80 10.94
CA ALA A 86 -10.94 6.76 11.18
C ALA A 86 -12.25 6.07 11.60
N SER A 87 -12.59 4.94 10.96
CA SER A 87 -13.74 4.13 11.33
C SER A 87 -13.60 3.56 12.74
N GLU A 88 -12.44 2.98 13.08
CA GLU A 88 -12.16 2.45 14.42
C GLU A 88 -12.22 3.53 15.49
N GLN A 89 -11.70 4.73 15.21
CA GLN A 89 -11.77 5.85 16.14
C GLN A 89 -13.22 6.33 16.39
N ALA A 90 -14.09 6.22 15.39
CA ALA A 90 -15.50 6.60 15.48
C ALA A 90 -16.40 5.48 16.03
N ASP A 91 -15.88 4.26 16.17
CA ASP A 91 -16.66 3.09 16.60
C ASP A 91 -16.94 3.13 18.11
N ALA A 92 -18.22 3.22 18.47
CA ALA A 92 -18.67 3.16 19.86
C ALA A 92 -18.36 1.82 20.54
N GLY A 93 -18.25 0.74 19.75
CA GLY A 93 -17.89 -0.61 20.21
C GLY A 93 -16.39 -0.83 20.38
N PHE A 94 -15.53 0.12 19.99
CA PHE A 94 -14.08 -0.05 19.97
C PHE A 94 -13.54 -0.49 21.34
N ALA A 95 -13.94 0.19 22.42
CA ALA A 95 -13.43 -0.14 23.75
C ALA A 95 -13.79 -1.57 24.17
N ALA A 96 -14.98 -2.06 23.81
CA ALA A 96 -15.38 -3.44 24.10
C ALA A 96 -14.52 -4.45 23.32
N ALA A 97 -14.23 -4.18 22.05
CA ALA A 97 -13.35 -5.01 21.22
C ALA A 97 -11.88 -4.97 21.65
N HIS A 98 -11.45 -3.91 22.35
CA HIS A 98 -10.06 -3.67 22.73
C HIS A 98 -9.81 -3.75 24.25
N GLY A 99 -10.58 -4.59 24.95
CA GLY A 99 -10.33 -4.90 26.37
C GLY A 99 -10.52 -3.69 27.30
N GLY A 100 -11.50 -2.85 27.00
CA GLY A 100 -11.82 -1.62 27.73
C GLY A 100 -10.96 -0.41 27.36
N LYS A 101 -9.99 -0.55 26.45
CA LYS A 101 -9.10 0.55 26.05
C LYS A 101 -9.77 1.45 25.03
N SER A 102 -9.72 2.76 25.25
CA SER A 102 -10.06 3.74 24.21
C SER A 102 -9.09 3.65 23.03
N PHE A 103 -9.47 4.18 21.88
CA PHE A 103 -8.61 4.27 20.69
C PHE A 103 -7.23 4.88 20.99
N ALA A 104 -7.21 5.96 21.77
CA ALA A 104 -5.98 6.62 22.19
C ALA A 104 -5.10 5.74 23.10
N GLN A 105 -5.70 4.88 23.93
CA GLN A 105 -4.96 3.92 24.77
C GLN A 105 -4.51 2.67 23.99
N ALA A 106 -5.27 2.26 22.98
CA ALA A 106 -4.93 1.11 22.14
C ALA A 106 -3.77 1.41 21.19
N TYR A 107 -3.78 2.57 20.53
CA TYR A 107 -2.78 2.91 19.52
C TYR A 107 -1.81 4.01 19.94
N GLY A 108 -2.20 4.92 20.82
CA GLY A 108 -1.35 6.04 21.23
C GLY A 108 -0.16 5.62 22.09
N ASN A 109 0.77 6.56 22.31
CA ASN A 109 1.85 6.38 23.29
C ASN A 109 1.90 7.57 24.26
N GLY A 110 2.37 7.30 25.47
CA GLY A 110 2.52 8.29 26.54
C GLY A 110 1.20 8.87 27.09
N PRO A 111 1.29 9.90 27.93
CA PRO A 111 0.12 10.56 28.50
C PRO A 111 -0.79 11.10 27.39
N LYS A 112 -2.10 10.87 27.52
CA LYS A 112 -3.15 11.29 26.57
C LYS A 112 -3.12 10.59 25.20
N GLY A 113 -2.34 9.51 25.02
CA GLY A 113 -2.37 8.69 23.80
C GLY A 113 -1.96 9.44 22.54
N LYS A 114 -0.84 10.18 22.60
CA LYS A 114 -0.33 10.94 21.46
C LYS A 114 -0.07 10.01 20.26
N ASN A 115 -0.25 10.56 19.06
CA ASN A 115 0.01 9.90 17.77
C ASN A 115 -0.83 8.62 17.54
N ALA A 116 -1.95 8.43 18.23
CA ALA A 116 -2.79 7.23 18.11
C ALA A 116 -3.21 6.95 16.65
N MET A 117 -3.70 7.96 15.93
CA MET A 117 -4.09 7.80 14.53
C MET A 117 -2.91 7.39 13.65
N GLN A 118 -1.77 8.06 13.79
CA GLN A 118 -0.55 7.71 13.06
C GLN A 118 -0.12 6.27 13.34
N ARG A 119 -0.13 5.85 14.62
CA ARG A 119 0.27 4.48 15.01
C ARG A 119 -0.72 3.43 14.55
N CYS A 120 -2.02 3.74 14.54
CA CYS A 120 -3.02 2.89 13.92
C CYS A 120 -2.70 2.70 12.43
N MET A 121 -2.49 3.79 11.69
CA MET A 121 -2.17 3.70 10.26
C MET A 121 -0.89 2.89 10.02
N GLN A 122 0.15 3.09 10.82
CA GLN A 122 1.39 2.31 10.72
C GLN A 122 1.18 0.82 11.01
N ALA A 123 0.33 0.48 11.98
CA ALA A 123 -0.01 -0.91 12.27
C ALA A 123 -0.72 -1.57 11.08
N LYS A 124 -1.73 -0.89 10.52
CA LYS A 124 -2.49 -1.37 9.34
C LYS A 124 -1.61 -1.46 8.09
N LEU A 125 -0.72 -0.51 7.87
CA LEU A 125 0.25 -0.56 6.77
C LEU A 125 1.21 -1.73 6.92
N LYS A 126 1.73 -1.98 8.12
CA LYS A 126 2.61 -3.13 8.39
C LYS A 126 1.92 -4.46 8.14
N GLU A 127 0.67 -4.58 8.57
CA GLU A 127 -0.18 -5.75 8.34
C GLU A 127 -0.39 -5.96 6.83
N SER A 128 -0.86 -4.93 6.12
CA SER A 128 -1.09 -4.99 4.67
C SER A 128 0.18 -5.34 3.88
N ARG A 129 1.33 -4.75 4.23
CA ARG A 129 2.62 -5.10 3.60
C ARG A 129 3.04 -6.54 3.86
N THR A 130 2.73 -7.06 5.05
CA THR A 130 3.05 -8.45 5.42
C THR A 130 2.21 -9.42 4.62
N GLU A 131 0.90 -9.19 4.57
CA GLU A 131 -0.03 -9.97 3.75
C GLU A 131 0.34 -9.94 2.27
N GLN A 132 0.55 -8.74 1.70
CA GLN A 132 0.96 -8.59 0.30
C GLN A 132 2.27 -9.29 -0.01
N ARG A 133 3.22 -9.29 0.95
CA ARG A 133 4.49 -10.01 0.79
C ARG A 133 4.27 -11.50 0.75
N GLU A 134 3.52 -12.04 1.71
CA GLU A 134 3.22 -13.48 1.80
C GLU A 134 2.48 -13.98 0.56
N ASP A 135 1.45 -13.25 0.12
CA ASP A 135 0.69 -13.58 -1.08
C ASP A 135 1.55 -13.55 -2.33
N THR A 136 2.39 -12.53 -2.49
CA THR A 136 3.30 -12.44 -3.65
C THR A 136 4.31 -13.59 -3.64
N VAL A 137 4.88 -13.94 -2.48
CA VAL A 137 5.84 -15.04 -2.36
C VAL A 137 5.16 -16.38 -2.67
N LYS A 138 3.97 -16.61 -2.13
CA LYS A 138 3.19 -17.83 -2.38
C LYS A 138 2.79 -17.96 -3.84
N ALA A 139 2.32 -16.87 -4.45
CA ALA A 139 2.00 -16.82 -5.88
C ALA A 139 3.24 -17.10 -6.73
N ALA A 140 4.38 -16.45 -6.44
CA ALA A 140 5.64 -16.70 -7.15
C ALA A 140 6.11 -18.15 -7.06
N ARG A 141 6.02 -18.77 -5.88
CA ARG A 141 6.36 -20.19 -5.70
C ARG A 141 5.41 -21.11 -6.47
N SER A 142 4.10 -20.82 -6.45
CA SER A 142 3.09 -21.58 -7.19
C SER A 142 3.34 -21.49 -8.70
N CYS A 143 3.58 -20.29 -9.22
CA CYS A 143 3.92 -20.07 -10.63
C CYS A 143 5.23 -20.74 -11.04
N LYS A 144 6.22 -20.82 -10.14
CA LYS A 144 7.45 -21.57 -10.38
C LYS A 144 7.16 -23.07 -10.53
N ALA A 145 6.38 -23.64 -9.61
CA ALA A 145 5.98 -25.04 -9.67
C ALA A 145 5.15 -25.34 -10.92
N GLU A 146 4.19 -24.50 -11.25
CA GLU A 146 3.37 -24.62 -12.46
C GLU A 146 4.24 -24.64 -13.71
N ARG A 147 5.17 -23.66 -13.84
CA ARG A 147 6.08 -23.61 -14.98
C ARG A 147 6.98 -24.84 -15.09
N THR A 148 7.45 -25.38 -13.97
CA THR A 148 8.23 -26.63 -13.97
C THR A 148 7.38 -27.81 -14.42
N SER A 149 6.11 -27.88 -13.99
CA SER A 149 5.22 -29.00 -14.30
C SER A 149 4.79 -29.05 -15.76
N MET A 150 4.49 -27.92 -16.40
CA MET A 150 4.00 -27.89 -17.79
C MET A 150 5.09 -27.57 -18.82
N GLY A 151 6.28 -27.18 -18.37
CA GLY A 151 7.36 -26.73 -19.22
C GLY A 151 7.21 -25.28 -19.70
N GLU A 152 8.32 -24.70 -20.13
CA GLU A 152 8.41 -23.26 -20.43
C GLU A 152 7.52 -22.83 -21.61
N SER A 153 7.41 -23.66 -22.65
CA SER A 153 6.59 -23.36 -23.83
C SER A 153 5.10 -23.28 -23.48
N ALA A 154 4.57 -24.31 -22.80
CA ALA A 154 3.17 -24.35 -22.38
C ALA A 154 2.85 -23.24 -21.37
N PHE A 155 3.77 -22.97 -20.43
CA PHE A 155 3.59 -21.89 -19.46
C PHE A 155 3.48 -20.51 -20.13
N LYS A 156 4.34 -20.22 -21.12
CA LYS A 156 4.26 -18.99 -21.90
C LYS A 156 2.98 -18.93 -22.74
N ALA A 157 2.54 -20.06 -23.31
CA ALA A 157 1.26 -20.10 -24.03
C ALA A 157 0.09 -19.76 -23.10
N LYS A 158 0.08 -20.29 -21.87
CA LYS A 158 -0.98 -20.05 -20.88
C LYS A 158 -1.02 -18.62 -20.34
N TRP A 159 0.13 -18.04 -19.98
CA TRP A 159 0.19 -16.74 -19.30
C TRP A 159 0.56 -15.55 -20.22
N GLY A 160 0.81 -15.78 -21.51
CA GLY A 160 1.10 -14.76 -22.52
C GLY A 160 2.59 -14.53 -22.82
N ASN A 161 2.93 -13.43 -23.51
CA ASN A 161 4.28 -13.10 -24.04
C ASN A 161 5.46 -13.59 -23.16
N ARG A 162 6.42 -14.22 -23.85
CA ARG A 162 7.67 -14.84 -23.37
C ARG A 162 8.32 -14.15 -22.17
N SER A 163 8.47 -12.83 -22.16
CA SER A 163 9.28 -12.13 -21.14
C SER A 163 8.51 -11.79 -19.85
N ASN A 164 7.17 -11.65 -19.92
CA ASN A 164 6.33 -11.23 -18.79
C ASN A 164 5.34 -12.30 -18.30
N ALA A 165 5.30 -13.48 -18.93
CA ALA A 165 4.43 -14.59 -18.55
C ALA A 165 4.48 -14.91 -17.05
N PHE A 166 5.67 -14.93 -16.46
CA PHE A 166 5.82 -15.26 -15.04
C PHE A 166 5.21 -14.19 -14.13
N GLY A 167 5.50 -12.90 -14.38
CA GLY A 167 4.89 -11.80 -13.64
C GLY A 167 3.36 -11.75 -13.78
N LYS A 168 2.82 -12.14 -14.95
CA LYS A 168 1.37 -12.28 -15.17
C LYS A 168 0.76 -13.40 -14.34
N CYS A 169 1.41 -14.57 -14.32
CA CYS A 169 1.01 -15.67 -13.45
C CYS A 169 0.94 -15.22 -11.98
N VAL A 170 2.01 -14.59 -11.47
CA VAL A 170 2.05 -14.11 -10.08
C VAL A 170 0.92 -13.12 -9.81
N SER A 171 0.72 -12.16 -10.71
CA SER A 171 -0.34 -11.17 -10.58
C SER A 171 -1.74 -11.79 -10.56
N ALA A 172 -1.99 -12.84 -11.34
CA ALA A 172 -3.27 -13.54 -11.34
C ALA A 172 -3.49 -14.35 -10.05
N HIS A 173 -2.46 -15.07 -9.59
CA HIS A 173 -2.54 -15.84 -8.35
C HIS A 173 -2.69 -14.95 -7.10
N SER A 174 -2.09 -13.77 -7.08
CA SER A 174 -2.29 -12.81 -5.99
C SER A 174 -3.67 -12.12 -6.03
N LYS A 175 -4.32 -12.03 -7.20
CA LYS A 175 -5.67 -11.47 -7.32
C LYS A 175 -6.76 -12.45 -6.89
N ALA A 176 -6.68 -13.71 -7.31
CA ALA A 176 -7.65 -14.76 -6.98
C ALA A 176 -7.74 -15.13 -5.47
N LYS A 177 -6.98 -14.44 -4.62
CA LYS A 177 -7.03 -14.53 -3.15
C LYS A 177 -7.88 -13.43 -2.51
N ASN A 178 -8.16 -12.35 -3.25
CA ASN A 178 -8.88 -11.16 -2.81
C ASN A 178 -10.32 -11.09 -3.37
N ASP A 179 -10.74 -12.11 -4.13
CA ASP A 179 -12.10 -12.34 -4.63
C ASP A 179 -12.71 -13.54 -3.89
#